data_AF-A0A8S8ZRA6-F1
#
_entry.id   AF-A0A8S8ZRA6-F1
#
_cell.length_a   1.000
_cell.length_b   1.000
_cell.length_c   1.000
_cell.angle_alpha   90.00
_cell.angle_beta   90.00
_cell.angle_gamma   90.00
#
_symmetry.space_group_name_H-M   'P 1'
#
loop_
_entity.id
_entity.type
_entity.pdbx_description
1 polymer ?
#
loop_
_entity_poly.entity_id
_entity_poly.type
_entity_poly.pdbx_seq_one_letter_code
_entity_poly.pdbx_strand_id
1 'polypeptide(L)'
;MSTRPAVLSLYRRSLKLSLDWAVNRQLWRGQALYIRSLFEKNRDVHDPRHLRVLLKETEKLLDHWKHPDPFAHPLSPGGKQSFTCDQAQREVLLMKFQAQNTRETCPLTLWTLLRR
;
A
#
# COMPACT_ATOMS: atom_id res chain seq x y z
N MET A 1 -8.60 15.28 -17.33
CA MET A 1 -8.78 14.83 -15.94
C MET A 1 -7.84 15.61 -15.04
N SER A 2 -8.38 16.26 -14.00
CA SER A 2 -7.55 16.91 -12.98
C SER A 2 -6.72 15.85 -12.25
N THR A 3 -5.40 16.06 -12.14
CA THR A 3 -4.46 15.05 -11.63
C THR A 3 -4.49 14.94 -10.11
N ARG A 4 -4.68 16.05 -9.40
CA ARG A 4 -4.78 16.11 -7.93
C ARG A 4 -5.89 15.23 -7.34
N PRO A 5 -7.16 15.30 -7.78
CA PRO A 5 -8.21 14.44 -7.23
C PRO A 5 -7.97 12.96 -7.53
N ALA A 6 -7.33 12.63 -8.66
CA ALA A 6 -6.96 11.25 -8.98
C ALA A 6 -5.91 10.70 -8.00
N VAL A 7 -4.87 11.48 -7.70
CA VAL A 7 -3.84 11.14 -6.70
C VAL A 7 -4.46 10.98 -5.31
N LEU A 8 -5.34 11.90 -4.91
CA LEU A 8 -6.02 11.84 -3.60
C LEU A 8 -6.94 10.61 -3.49
N SER A 9 -7.66 10.28 -4.56
CA SER A 9 -8.48 9.06 -4.63
C SER A 9 -7.61 7.81 -4.47
N LEU A 10 -6.47 7.75 -5.17
CA LEU A 10 -5.51 6.65 -5.04
C LEU A 10 -4.94 6.51 -3.63
N TYR A 11 -4.54 7.63 -3.02
CA TYR A 11 -4.03 7.64 -1.65
C TYR A 11 -5.09 7.11 -0.66
N ARG A 12 -6.34 7.58 -0.74
CA ARG A 12 -7.43 7.07 0.12
C ARG A 12 -7.68 5.57 -0.07
N ARG A 13 -7.68 5.10 -1.32
CA ARG A 13 -7.82 3.67 -1.65
C ARG A 13 -6.69 2.84 -1.06
N SER A 14 -5.43 3.30 -1.17
CA SER A 14 -4.28 2.60 -0.60
C SER A 14 -4.35 2.47 0.93
N LEU A 15 -4.78 3.52 1.63
CA LEU A 15 -4.95 3.47 3.08
C LEU A 15 -6.10 2.53 3.48
N LYS A 16 -7.21 2.55 2.75
CA LYS A 16 -8.34 1.65 2.99
C LYS A 16 -7.93 0.18 2.79
N LEU A 17 -7.23 -0.14 1.70
CA LEU A 17 -6.70 -1.49 1.48
C LEU A 17 -5.72 -1.92 2.56
N SER A 18 -4.80 -1.05 2.98
CA SER A 18 -3.90 -1.36 4.10
C SER A 18 -4.65 -1.64 5.41
N LEU A 19 -5.79 -0.97 5.61
CA LEU A 19 -6.64 -1.16 6.78
C LEU A 19 -7.39 -2.50 6.72
N ASP A 20 -7.87 -2.89 5.54
CA ASP A 20 -8.61 -4.13 5.33
C ASP A 20 -7.73 -5.36 5.63
N TRP A 21 -6.42 -5.29 5.36
CA TRP A 21 -5.45 -6.33 5.72
C TRP A 21 -4.93 -6.25 7.16
N ALA A 22 -5.08 -5.11 7.84
CA ALA A 22 -4.46 -4.89 9.15
C ALA A 22 -5.38 -5.28 10.30
N VAL A 23 -5.02 -6.38 10.98
CA VAL A 23 -5.69 -6.85 12.20
C VAL A 23 -5.47 -5.86 13.36
N ASN A 24 -4.24 -5.40 13.56
CA ASN A 24 -3.85 -4.53 14.68
C ASN A 24 -3.69 -3.06 14.26
N ARG A 25 -4.36 -2.14 14.98
CA ARG A 25 -4.31 -0.69 14.69
C ARG A 25 -2.93 -0.06 14.92
N GLN A 26 -2.12 -0.59 15.83
CA GLN A 26 -0.77 -0.06 16.07
C GLN A 26 0.18 -0.37 14.90
N LEU A 27 0.12 -1.60 14.35
CA LEU A 27 0.91 -1.98 13.18
C LEU A 27 0.47 -1.19 11.93
N TRP A 28 -0.84 -1.00 11.77
CA TRP A 28 -1.39 -0.22 10.67
C TRP A 28 -0.86 1.21 10.63
N ARG A 29 -0.68 1.87 11.79
CA ARG A 29 -0.13 3.24 11.85
C ARG A 29 1.27 3.32 11.24
N GLY A 30 2.13 2.33 11.51
CA GLY A 30 3.45 2.23 10.89
C GLY A 30 3.37 2.06 9.37
N GLN A 31 2.47 1.20 8.90
CA GLN A 31 2.23 0.99 7.47
C GLN A 31 1.67 2.24 6.78
N ALA A 32 0.77 2.97 7.42
CA ALA A 32 0.19 4.20 6.89
C ALA A 32 1.24 5.30 6.72
N LEU A 33 2.16 5.45 7.68
CA LEU A 33 3.30 6.36 7.56
C LEU A 33 4.24 5.95 6.42
N TYR A 34 4.47 4.65 6.25
CA TYR A 34 5.26 4.15 5.13
C TYR A 34 4.61 4.51 3.78
N ILE A 35 3.31 4.24 3.60
CA ILE A 35 2.58 4.61 2.38
C ILE A 35 2.68 6.12 2.14
N ARG A 36 2.50 6.94 3.18
CA ARG A 36 2.65 8.39 3.07
C ARG A 36 4.04 8.79 2.56
N SER A 37 5.11 8.19 3.09
CA SER A 37 6.48 8.47 2.65
C SER A 37 6.70 8.16 1.15
N LEU A 38 6.04 7.12 0.61
CA LEU A 38 6.11 6.80 -0.82
C LEU A 38 5.46 7.88 -1.69
N PHE A 39 4.34 8.44 -1.24
CA PHE A 39 3.70 9.54 -1.96
C PHE A 39 4.47 10.85 -1.81
N GLU A 40 5.07 11.11 -0.65
CA GLU A 40 5.92 12.29 -0.43
C GLU A 40 7.17 12.29 -1.31
N LYS A 41 7.80 11.13 -1.52
CA LYS A 41 8.91 10.97 -2.48
C LYS A 41 8.55 11.35 -3.91
N ASN A 42 7.29 11.16 -4.30
CA ASN A 42 6.78 11.42 -5.66
C ASN A 42 6.06 12.77 -5.79
N ARG A 43 6.17 13.66 -4.79
CA ARG A 43 5.42 14.92 -4.75
C ARG A 43 5.84 15.90 -5.85
N ASP A 44 7.13 15.94 -6.16
CA ASP A 44 7.73 16.97 -7.00
C ASP A 44 7.80 16.55 -8.49
N VAL A 45 7.06 15.50 -8.89
CA VAL A 45 6.91 15.11 -10.30
C VAL A 45 5.99 16.09 -11.02
N HIS A 46 6.55 16.92 -11.89
CA HIS A 46 5.79 17.93 -12.64
C HIS A 46 5.39 17.46 -14.05
N ASP A 47 6.07 16.44 -14.58
CA ASP A 47 5.81 15.91 -15.91
C ASP A 47 4.48 15.13 -15.97
N PRO A 48 3.50 15.58 -16.79
CA PRO A 48 2.18 14.96 -16.81
C PRO A 48 2.19 13.55 -17.43
N ARG A 49 3.16 13.26 -18.31
CA ARG A 49 3.35 11.92 -18.90
C ARG A 49 3.82 10.94 -17.85
N HIS A 50 4.84 11.33 -17.09
CA HIS A 50 5.42 10.50 -16.03
C HIS A 50 4.38 10.24 -14.92
N LEU A 51 3.63 11.26 -14.51
CA LEU A 51 2.56 11.12 -13.53
C LEU A 51 1.51 10.08 -13.98
N ARG A 52 1.10 10.08 -15.26
CA ARG A 52 0.13 9.08 -15.76
C ARG A 52 0.67 7.65 -15.70
N VAL A 53 1.96 7.47 -15.91
CA VAL A 53 2.62 6.15 -15.82
C VAL A 53 2.59 5.67 -14.37
N LEU A 54 3.04 6.51 -13.43
CA LEU A 54 3.03 6.20 -11.99
C LEU A 54 1.62 5.87 -11.47
N LEU A 55 0.61 6.64 -11.88
CA LEU A 55 -0.77 6.36 -11.47
C LEU A 55 -1.27 5.02 -12.02
N LYS A 56 -0.94 4.67 -13.27
CA LYS A 56 -1.30 3.36 -13.84
C LYS A 56 -0.57 2.20 -13.17
N GLU A 57 0.70 2.37 -12.84
CA GLU A 57 1.49 1.36 -12.15
C GLU A 57 0.95 1.11 -10.74
N THR A 58 0.66 2.19 -10.00
CA THR A 58 0.05 2.09 -8.67
C THR A 58 -1.34 1.46 -8.72
N GLU A 59 -2.17 1.77 -9.72
CA GLU A 59 -3.47 1.11 -9.90
C GLU A 59 -3.34 -0.40 -10.13
N LYS A 60 -2.41 -0.83 -10.99
CA LYS A 60 -2.12 -2.25 -11.21
C LYS A 60 -1.68 -2.95 -9.93
N LEU A 61 -0.84 -2.30 -9.14
CA LEU A 61 -0.40 -2.83 -7.84
C LEU A 61 -1.58 -2.96 -6.89
N LEU A 62 -2.40 -1.91 -6.73
CA LEU A 62 -3.55 -1.95 -5.84
C LEU A 62 -4.55 -3.03 -6.24
N ASP A 63 -4.78 -3.23 -7.54
CA ASP A 63 -5.69 -4.26 -8.05
C ASP A 63 -5.18 -5.68 -7.76
N HIS A 64 -3.86 -5.89 -7.84
CA HIS A 64 -3.25 -7.19 -7.52
C HIS A 64 -3.39 -7.56 -6.03
N TRP A 65 -3.35 -6.57 -5.14
CA TRP A 65 -3.35 -6.77 -3.68
C TRP A 65 -4.72 -6.54 -3.02
N LYS A 66 -5.81 -6.53 -3.79
CA LYS A 66 -7.16 -6.39 -3.23
C LYS A 66 -7.48 -7.58 -2.33
N HIS A 67 -8.07 -7.28 -1.17
CA HIS A 67 -8.65 -8.30 -0.31
C HIS A 67 -9.85 -8.93 -1.03
N PRO A 68 -10.01 -10.27 -1.01
CA PRO A 68 -11.14 -10.94 -1.65
C PRO A 68 -12.50 -10.54 -1.04
N ASP A 69 -12.53 -10.16 0.23
CA ASP A 69 -13.73 -9.67 0.94
C ASP A 69 -13.47 -8.33 1.66
N PRO A 70 -13.68 -7.17 1.01
CA PRO A 70 -13.38 -5.87 1.60
C PRO A 70 -14.28 -5.54 2.80
N PHE A 71 -13.72 -4.91 3.84
CA PHE A 71 -14.52 -4.48 5.00
C PHE A 71 -15.54 -3.42 4.60
N ALA A 72 -16.82 -3.79 4.62
CA ALA A 72 -17.96 -2.92 4.44
C ALA A 72 -18.63 -2.62 5.78
N HIS A 73 -19.03 -1.37 5.99
CA HIS A 73 -19.80 -1.00 7.17
C HIS A 73 -21.23 -1.57 7.07
N PRO A 74 -21.82 -2.11 8.14
CA PRO A 74 -23.14 -2.75 8.11
C PRO A 74 -24.28 -1.86 7.61
N LEU A 75 -24.20 -0.52 7.82
CA LEU A 75 -25.21 0.43 7.34
C LEU A 75 -24.96 0.91 5.90
N SER A 76 -23.90 0.44 5.23
CA SER A 76 -23.63 0.78 3.83
C SER A 76 -24.59 0.03 2.89
N PRO A 77 -25.10 0.66 1.82
CA PRO A 77 -25.85 -0.06 0.80
C PRO A 77 -24.97 -1.19 0.23
N GLY A 78 -25.37 -2.44 0.45
CA GLY A 78 -24.63 -3.65 0.06
C GLY A 78 -23.88 -4.38 1.18
N GLY A 79 -23.89 -3.87 2.41
CA GLY A 79 -23.30 -4.54 3.57
C GLY A 79 -24.12 -5.78 3.98
N LYS A 80 -23.47 -6.94 4.07
CA LYS A 80 -24.07 -8.11 4.73
C LYS A 80 -24.04 -7.84 6.24
N GLN A 81 -25.14 -8.09 6.95
CA GLN A 81 -25.22 -7.95 8.41
C GLN A 81 -24.34 -9.01 9.08
N SER A 82 -23.03 -8.78 9.17
CA SER A 82 -22.14 -9.62 9.98
C SER A 82 -21.44 -8.75 11.01
N PHE A 83 -21.99 -8.74 12.22
CA PHE A 83 -21.35 -8.24 13.43
C PHE A 83 -20.28 -9.23 13.92
N THR A 84 -19.34 -9.62 13.06
CA THR A 84 -18.19 -10.41 13.49
C THR A 84 -16.96 -9.91 12.75
N CYS A 85 -16.04 -9.37 13.53
CA CYS A 85 -14.62 -9.44 13.23
C CYS A 85 -14.27 -10.93 13.29
N ASP A 86 -14.61 -11.69 12.25
CA ASP A 86 -14.21 -13.10 12.21
C ASP A 86 -12.72 -13.14 11.89
N GLN A 87 -11.99 -13.50 12.92
CA GLN A 87 -10.58 -13.26 13.13
C GLN A 87 -9.81 -14.37 12.43
N ALA A 88 -9.88 -14.43 11.10
CA ALA A 88 -9.25 -15.53 10.38
C ALA A 88 -8.78 -15.13 8.97
N GLN A 89 -7.65 -14.42 8.90
CA GLN A 89 -6.58 -14.79 7.99
C GLN A 89 -5.24 -14.21 8.48
N ARG A 90 -4.38 -15.17 8.84
CA ARG A 90 -3.04 -14.98 9.38
C ARG A 90 -2.13 -14.25 8.40
N GLU A 91 -1.23 -13.46 8.99
CA GLU A 91 -0.20 -12.62 8.40
C GLU A 91 0.31 -13.02 7.00
N VAL A 92 0.12 -12.15 6.01
CA VAL A 92 0.87 -12.23 4.74
C VAL A 92 1.37 -10.86 4.22
N LEU A 93 0.87 -9.72 4.72
CA LEU A 93 1.16 -8.42 4.10
C LEU A 93 2.45 -7.73 4.61
N LEU A 94 2.92 -8.03 5.82
CA LEU A 94 4.10 -7.37 6.41
C LEU A 94 5.42 -7.70 5.69
N MET A 95 5.52 -8.88 5.05
CA MET A 95 6.72 -9.25 4.28
C MET A 95 6.63 -8.98 2.76
N LYS A 96 5.42 -8.86 2.18
CA LYS A 96 5.27 -8.82 0.71
C LYS A 96 5.23 -7.41 0.12
N PHE A 97 4.76 -6.40 0.87
CA PHE A 97 4.78 -5.01 0.38
C PHE A 97 6.20 -4.40 0.44
N GLN A 98 7.06 -4.84 1.37
CA GLN A 98 8.46 -4.40 1.46
C GLN A 98 9.36 -5.07 0.40
N ALA A 99 9.02 -6.27 -0.09
CA ALA A 99 9.86 -7.04 -1.02
C ALA A 99 9.89 -6.52 -2.47
N GLN A 100 8.99 -5.61 -2.85
CA GLN A 100 8.99 -4.98 -4.19
C GLN A 100 9.80 -3.68 -4.24
N ASN A 101 10.09 -3.06 -3.08
CA ASN A 101 10.77 -1.77 -3.00
C ASN A 101 12.24 -1.86 -2.55
N THR A 102 12.76 -3.08 -2.35
CA THR A 102 14.16 -3.36 -2.00
C THR A 102 14.97 -3.91 -3.17
N ARG A 103 14.44 -3.89 -4.40
CA ARG A 103 15.16 -4.36 -5.61
C ARG A 103 15.98 -3.29 -6.34
N GLU A 104 16.28 -2.17 -5.68
CA GLU A 104 17.19 -1.14 -6.22
C GLU A 104 18.25 -0.65 -5.22
N THR A 105 18.68 -1.48 -4.27
CA THR A 105 20.04 -1.35 -3.73
C THR A 105 20.87 -2.48 -4.32
N CYS A 106 21.57 -2.15 -5.39
CA CYS A 106 22.47 -3.06 -6.08
C CYS A 106 23.50 -3.69 -5.13
N PRO A 107 23.95 -4.90 -5.49
CA PRO A 107 24.86 -5.72 -4.71
C PRO A 107 26.26 -5.11 -4.70
N LEU A 108 27.12 -5.67 -3.85
CA LEU A 108 28.59 -5.60 -3.80
C LEU A 108 29.17 -4.89 -2.56
N THR A 109 30.22 -5.54 -2.04
CA THR A 109 31.37 -4.96 -1.34
C THR A 109 31.23 -4.46 0.10
N LEU A 110 30.83 -5.31 1.06
CA LEU A 110 31.17 -5.06 2.47
C LEU A 110 31.40 -6.33 3.33
N TRP A 111 31.69 -7.47 2.72
CA TRP A 111 32.11 -8.69 3.43
C TRP A 111 33.60 -9.04 3.22
N THR A 112 34.36 -8.21 2.51
CA THR A 112 35.82 -8.38 2.30
C THR A 112 36.69 -7.56 3.25
N LEU A 113 36.14 -6.93 4.30
CA LEU A 113 36.90 -6.11 5.25
C LEU A 113 36.63 -6.42 6.73
N LEU A 114 36.21 -7.66 7.03
CA LEU A 114 36.21 -8.20 8.40
C LEU A 114 36.70 -9.65 8.42
N ARG A 115 37.85 -9.87 7.78
CA ARG A 115 38.73 -11.02 8.02
C ARG A 115 40.18 -10.62 7.73
N ARG A 116 40.66 -9.67 8.52
CA ARG A 116 42.08 -9.47 8.76
C ARG A 116 42.27 -9.33 10.26
#